data_AF-A0A962ZTE3-F1
#
_entry.id   AF-A0A962ZTE3-F1
#
_cell.length_a   1.000
_cell.length_b   1.000
_cell.length_c   1.000
_cell.angle_alpha   90.00
_cell.angle_beta   90.00
_cell.angle_gamma   90.00
#
_symmetry.space_group_name_H-M   'P 1'
#
loop_
_entity.id
_entity.type
_entity.pdbx_description
1 polymer ?
#
loop_
_entity_poly.entity_id
_entity_poly.type
_entity_poly.pdbx_seq_one_letter_code
_entity_poly.pdbx_strand_id
1 'polypeptide(L)'
;HIKACEGADISTILEITPPVLIRLMDWMVKYKHGKFGVWGNAAISNVPGPRQPLYLGAMELKNWISMGMVAHGLGLNTTVWSYAGQFNLCILADKKLLPDGWELVEYFREAFDEYRHLHDQAQQETVDASGAA
;
A
#
# COMPACT_ATOMS: atom_id res chain seq x y z
N HIS A 1 28.02 -15.85 -11.71
CA HIS A 1 27.95 -14.38 -11.84
C HIS A 1 26.55 -13.78 -11.75
N ILE A 2 25.45 -14.54 -11.90
CA ILE A 2 24.07 -14.05 -11.60
C ILE A 2 23.59 -14.49 -10.19
N LYS A 3 24.10 -15.61 -9.67
CA LYS A 3 23.84 -16.11 -8.29
C LYS A 3 24.45 -15.29 -7.14
N ALA A 4 25.24 -14.25 -7.41
CA ALA A 4 25.92 -13.48 -6.37
C ALA A 4 25.18 -12.21 -5.95
N CYS A 5 24.12 -11.82 -6.67
CA CYS A 5 23.36 -10.60 -6.43
C CYS A 5 21.84 -10.85 -6.35
N GLU A 6 21.44 -12.07 -6.01
CA GLU A 6 20.01 -12.48 -5.89
C GLU A 6 19.39 -12.01 -4.56
N GLY A 7 20.19 -11.41 -3.68
CA GLY A 7 19.80 -10.91 -2.36
C GLY A 7 20.42 -9.55 -2.05
N ALA A 8 20.38 -8.61 -3.00
CA ALA A 8 20.65 -7.20 -2.70
C ALA A 8 19.49 -6.64 -1.88
N ASP A 9 19.44 -7.06 -0.62
CA ASP A 9 18.57 -6.53 0.40
C ASP A 9 18.97 -5.07 0.62
N ILE A 10 17.99 -4.17 0.57
CA ILE A 10 18.17 -2.74 0.82
C ILE A 10 18.74 -2.54 2.24
N SER A 11 18.51 -3.50 3.14
CA SER A 11 19.12 -3.56 4.47
C SER A 11 20.66 -3.68 4.45
N THR A 12 21.25 -4.42 3.50
CA THR A 12 22.72 -4.60 3.41
C THR A 12 23.43 -3.31 2.98
N ILE A 13 22.75 -2.48 2.18
CA ILE A 13 23.26 -1.14 1.83
C ILE A 13 23.24 -0.22 3.06
N LEU A 14 22.25 -0.36 3.96
CA LEU A 14 22.18 0.38 5.21
C LEU A 14 23.26 -0.04 6.22
N GLU A 15 23.61 -1.33 6.28
CA GLU A 15 24.62 -1.86 7.22
C GLU A 15 26.07 -1.47 6.85
N ILE A 16 26.38 -1.32 5.56
CA ILE A 16 27.73 -0.94 5.10
C ILE A 16 27.90 0.60 5.06
N THR A 17 26.83 1.37 5.28
CA THR A 17 26.90 2.84 5.20
C THR A 17 27.70 3.42 6.37
N PRO A 18 28.85 4.07 6.14
CA PRO A 18 29.60 4.72 7.22
C PRO A 18 28.73 5.76 7.94
N PRO A 19 28.83 5.93 9.27
CA PRO A 19 27.95 6.83 10.04
C PRO A 19 27.89 8.27 9.52
N VAL A 20 28.98 8.74 8.90
CA VAL A 20 29.05 10.05 8.24
C VAL A 20 28.06 10.17 7.08
N LEU A 21 27.87 9.10 6.29
CA LEU A 21 27.02 9.11 5.11
C LEU A 21 25.53 9.06 5.50
N ILE A 22 25.16 8.30 6.55
CA ILE A 22 23.80 8.34 7.14
C ILE A 22 23.50 9.76 7.63
N ARG A 23 24.43 10.40 8.35
CA ARG A 23 24.26 11.79 8.84
C ARG A 23 24.14 12.79 7.69
N LEU A 24 24.89 12.60 6.61
CA LEU A 24 24.81 13.42 5.40
C LEU A 24 23.47 13.24 4.67
N MET A 25 22.97 12.00 4.57
CA MET A 25 21.64 11.71 4.02
C MET A 25 20.53 12.32 4.88
N ASP A 26 20.58 12.15 6.19
CA ASP A 26 19.60 12.75 7.12
C ASP A 26 19.63 14.28 7.04
N TRP A 27 20.82 14.88 6.98
CA TRP A 27 21.00 16.32 6.75
C TRP A 27 20.44 16.77 5.39
N MET A 28 20.69 16.05 4.31
CA MET A 28 20.15 16.38 2.97
C MET A 28 18.62 16.26 2.91
N VAL A 29 18.04 15.21 3.51
CA VAL A 29 16.59 15.00 3.60
C VAL A 29 15.93 16.13 4.40
N LYS A 30 16.53 16.52 5.53
CA LYS A 30 16.06 17.65 6.36
C LYS A 30 16.22 18.99 5.67
N TYR A 31 17.37 19.26 5.05
CA TYR A 31 17.68 20.51 4.36
C TYR A 31 16.73 20.78 3.19
N LYS A 32 16.32 19.74 2.46
CA LYS A 32 15.35 19.83 1.36
C LYS A 32 13.88 19.67 1.78
N HIS A 33 13.55 19.79 3.07
CA HIS A 33 12.17 19.70 3.59
C HIS A 33 11.44 18.42 3.14
N GLY A 34 12.12 17.26 3.11
CA GLY A 34 11.51 15.98 2.74
C GLY A 34 11.15 15.79 1.26
N LYS A 35 11.44 16.77 0.38
CA LYS A 35 11.13 16.69 -1.07
C LYS A 35 12.00 15.70 -1.86
N PHE A 36 12.90 14.98 -1.20
CA PHE A 36 13.81 14.01 -1.81
C PHE A 36 13.69 12.66 -1.09
N GLY A 37 12.47 12.13 -1.02
CA GLY A 37 12.26 10.72 -0.69
C GLY A 37 12.66 9.89 -1.90
N VAL A 38 13.78 9.18 -1.84
CA VAL A 38 14.20 8.19 -2.86
C VAL A 38 13.16 7.07 -3.09
N TRP A 39 12.13 6.99 -2.23
CA TRP A 39 11.08 5.96 -2.23
C TRP A 39 9.65 6.51 -2.48
N GLY A 40 9.48 7.83 -2.70
CA GLY A 40 8.17 8.47 -2.75
C GLY A 40 7.52 8.65 -1.36
N ASN A 41 6.44 9.45 -1.29
CA ASN A 41 5.79 9.78 -0.01
C ASN A 41 4.94 8.64 0.56
N ALA A 42 4.45 7.75 -0.32
CA ALA A 42 3.59 6.63 0.01
C ALA A 42 3.96 5.39 -0.81
N ALA A 43 3.86 4.20 -0.21
CA ALA A 43 4.02 2.92 -0.86
C ALA A 43 2.66 2.23 -0.96
N ILE A 44 2.28 1.83 -2.17
CA ILE A 44 1.00 1.16 -2.44
C ILE A 44 1.30 -0.21 -3.05
N SER A 45 0.80 -1.27 -2.44
CA SER A 45 0.97 -2.64 -2.90
C SER A 45 -0.39 -3.32 -3.09
N ASN A 46 -0.56 -4.02 -4.22
CA ASN A 46 -1.75 -4.82 -4.51
C ASN A 46 -1.32 -6.27 -4.75
N VAL A 47 -1.71 -7.15 -3.84
CA VAL A 47 -1.24 -8.54 -3.83
C VAL A 47 -2.43 -9.49 -4.02
N PRO A 48 -2.48 -10.23 -5.14
CA PRO A 48 -3.48 -11.26 -5.34
C PRO A 48 -3.29 -12.39 -4.32
N GLY A 49 -4.33 -12.66 -3.53
CA GLY A 49 -4.31 -13.78 -2.58
C GLY A 49 -5.21 -14.94 -2.97
N PRO A 50 -5.31 -15.95 -2.09
CA PRO A 50 -6.08 -17.17 -2.34
C PRO A 50 -7.57 -16.90 -2.58
N ARG A 51 -8.15 -17.55 -3.59
CA ARG A 51 -9.58 -17.42 -3.93
C ARG A 51 -10.51 -18.28 -3.07
N GLN A 52 -9.97 -19.31 -2.42
CA GLN A 52 -10.74 -20.20 -1.55
C GLN A 52 -10.44 -19.91 -0.08
N PRO A 53 -11.41 -20.08 0.83
CA PRO A 53 -11.17 -19.95 2.27
C PRO A 53 -10.11 -20.94 2.74
N LEU A 54 -9.22 -20.48 3.60
CA LEU A 54 -8.17 -21.28 4.21
C LEU A 54 -8.54 -21.65 5.64
N TYR A 55 -8.04 -22.80 6.07
CA TYR A 55 -8.35 -23.36 7.38
C TYR A 55 -7.08 -23.76 8.13
N LEU A 56 -7.05 -23.45 9.43
CA LEU A 56 -6.11 -24.01 10.37
C LEU A 56 -6.84 -25.08 11.20
N GLY A 57 -6.76 -26.33 10.75
CA GLY A 57 -7.60 -27.41 11.28
C GLY A 57 -9.08 -27.13 10.99
N ALA A 58 -9.89 -27.00 12.05
CA ALA A 58 -11.32 -26.68 11.93
C ALA A 58 -11.63 -25.16 11.94
N MET A 59 -10.61 -24.29 12.07
CA MET A 59 -10.80 -22.84 12.12
C MET A 59 -10.63 -22.21 10.75
N GLU A 60 -11.61 -21.45 10.30
CA GLU A 60 -11.54 -20.69 9.04
C GLU A 60 -10.80 -19.36 9.25
N LEU A 61 -9.85 -19.06 8.36
CA LEU A 61 -9.19 -17.75 8.32
C LEU A 61 -10.17 -16.71 7.75
N LYS A 62 -10.50 -15.69 8.53
CA LYS A 62 -11.49 -14.66 8.17
C LYS A 62 -10.95 -13.46 7.42
N ASN A 63 -9.71 -13.07 7.70
CA ASN A 63 -9.08 -11.91 7.07
C ASN A 63 -7.61 -12.22 6.78
N TRP A 64 -7.14 -11.79 5.61
CA TRP A 64 -5.74 -11.90 5.22
C TRP A 64 -5.19 -10.48 5.02
N ILE A 65 -4.36 -10.02 5.94
CA ILE A 65 -3.86 -8.65 5.99
C ILE A 65 -2.34 -8.70 6.22
N SER A 66 -1.58 -7.88 5.50
CA SER A 66 -0.16 -7.66 5.76
C SER A 66 0.14 -6.17 5.86
N MET A 67 1.21 -5.83 6.56
CA MET A 67 1.70 -4.47 6.71
C MET A 67 3.16 -4.38 6.26
N GLY A 68 3.46 -3.37 5.44
CA GLY A 68 4.83 -3.05 5.06
C GLY A 68 5.53 -2.18 6.11
N MET A 69 6.64 -1.55 5.72
CA MET A 69 7.42 -0.66 6.60
C MET A 69 7.10 0.82 6.33
N VAL A 70 7.11 1.61 7.41
CA VAL A 70 7.20 3.07 7.39
C VAL A 70 8.63 3.45 7.77
N ALA A 71 9.25 4.31 6.98
CA ALA A 71 10.67 4.69 7.14
C ALA A 71 10.86 6.19 6.85
N HIS A 72 12.05 6.72 7.14
CA HIS A 72 12.34 8.14 6.90
C HIS A 72 12.21 8.49 5.41
N GLY A 73 11.21 9.32 5.08
CA GLY A 73 10.86 9.68 3.69
C GLY A 73 9.76 8.82 3.07
N LEU A 74 9.28 7.77 3.74
CA LEU A 74 8.12 6.94 3.36
C LEU A 74 7.14 6.89 4.52
N GLY A 75 6.27 7.90 4.60
CA GLY A 75 5.40 8.17 5.75
C GLY A 75 4.09 7.38 5.75
N LEU A 76 3.73 6.77 4.61
CA LEU A 76 2.49 6.04 4.41
C LEU A 76 2.77 4.74 3.65
N ASN A 77 2.24 3.63 4.14
CA ASN A 77 2.24 2.35 3.45
C ASN A 77 0.81 1.80 3.41
N THR A 78 0.35 1.45 2.22
CA THR A 78 -0.94 0.82 1.99
C THR A 78 -0.73 -0.51 1.28
N THR A 79 -1.25 -1.58 1.85
CA THR A 79 -1.19 -2.91 1.23
C THR A 79 -2.59 -3.47 1.10
N VAL A 80 -2.91 -3.93 -0.10
CA VAL A 80 -4.18 -4.57 -0.44
C VAL A 80 -3.93 -6.05 -0.72
N TRP A 81 -4.77 -6.89 -0.14
CA TRP A 81 -4.88 -8.30 -0.47
C TRP A 81 -6.28 -8.63 -0.97
N SER A 82 -6.37 -9.46 -1.99
CA SER A 82 -7.60 -10.19 -2.27
C SER A 82 -7.60 -11.53 -1.52
N TYR A 83 -8.70 -11.91 -0.87
CA TYR A 83 -8.79 -13.20 -0.19
C TYR A 83 -10.23 -13.68 -0.13
N ALA A 84 -10.53 -14.88 -0.62
CA ALA A 84 -11.86 -15.48 -0.58
C ALA A 84 -13.00 -14.53 -1.04
N GLY A 85 -12.73 -13.71 -2.06
CA GLY A 85 -13.68 -12.71 -2.59
C GLY A 85 -13.72 -11.38 -1.82
N GLN A 86 -12.96 -11.25 -0.73
CA GLN A 86 -12.81 -10.03 0.05
C GLN A 86 -11.66 -9.17 -0.48
N PHE A 87 -11.81 -7.86 -0.30
CA PHE A 87 -10.78 -6.86 -0.50
C PHE A 87 -10.28 -6.40 0.88
N ASN A 88 -9.08 -6.81 1.25
CA ASN A 88 -8.48 -6.51 2.55
C ASN A 88 -7.47 -5.38 2.43
N LEU A 89 -7.82 -4.21 2.96
CA LEU A 89 -6.99 -3.01 2.95
C LEU A 89 -6.27 -2.84 4.29
N CYS A 90 -4.95 -2.66 4.24
CA CYS A 90 -4.14 -2.24 5.37
C CYS A 90 -3.57 -0.85 5.13
N ILE A 91 -3.66 0.03 6.12
CA ILE A 91 -3.03 1.35 6.13
C ILE A 91 -2.11 1.42 7.34
N LEU A 92 -0.83 1.72 7.09
CA LEU A 92 0.18 1.97 8.11
C LEU A 92 0.81 3.33 7.85
N ALA A 93 0.75 4.22 8.84
CA ALA A 93 1.23 5.59 8.70
C ALA A 93 2.09 6.03 9.88
N ASP A 94 3.00 6.97 9.65
CA ASP A 94 3.68 7.70 10.71
C ASP A 94 2.66 8.59 11.44
N LYS A 95 2.49 8.35 12.75
CA LYS A 95 1.57 9.09 13.61
C LYS A 95 1.82 10.61 13.62
N LYS A 96 3.06 11.05 13.35
CA LYS A 96 3.37 12.49 13.25
C LYS A 96 2.82 13.13 11.97
N LEU A 97 2.65 12.35 10.91
CA LEU A 97 2.09 12.80 9.63
C LEU A 97 0.57 12.60 9.58
N LEU A 98 0.11 11.45 10.06
CA LEU A 98 -1.31 11.08 10.11
C LEU A 98 -1.63 10.52 11.50
N PRO A 99 -2.19 11.36 12.41
CA PRO A 99 -2.47 10.94 13.78
C PRO A 99 -3.48 9.81 13.90
N ASP A 100 -4.45 9.76 12.98
CA ASP A 100 -5.46 8.70 12.89
C ASP A 100 -5.50 8.09 11.48
N GLY A 101 -5.06 6.83 11.38
CA GLY A 101 -5.09 6.08 10.13
C GLY A 101 -6.51 5.73 9.66
N TRP A 102 -7.49 5.73 10.57
CA TRP A 102 -8.87 5.39 10.24
C TRP A 102 -9.54 6.43 9.34
N GLU A 103 -9.14 7.70 9.43
CA GLU A 103 -9.64 8.75 8.53
C GLU A 103 -9.37 8.41 7.06
N LEU A 104 -8.18 7.86 6.75
CA LEU A 104 -7.87 7.41 5.38
C LEU A 104 -8.71 6.21 4.95
N VAL A 105 -9.07 5.33 5.87
CA VAL A 105 -9.96 4.20 5.56
C VAL A 105 -11.35 4.72 5.18
N GLU A 106 -11.87 5.70 5.91
CA GLU A 106 -13.17 6.31 5.59
C GLU A 106 -13.14 7.05 4.25
N TYR A 107 -12.10 7.84 3.96
CA TYR A 107 -11.95 8.47 2.65
C TYR A 107 -11.85 7.46 1.50
N PHE A 108 -11.21 6.31 1.73
CA PHE A 108 -11.17 5.24 0.76
C PHE A 108 -12.58 4.67 0.50
N ARG A 109 -13.39 4.51 1.54
CA ARG A 109 -14.78 4.03 1.42
C ARG A 109 -15.64 5.04 0.65
N GLU A 110 -15.55 6.32 0.99
CA GLU A 110 -16.27 7.40 0.32
C GLU A 110 -15.93 7.45 -1.18
N ALA A 111 -14.64 7.45 -1.52
CA ALA A 111 -14.18 7.44 -2.92
C ALA A 111 -14.62 6.18 -3.67
N PHE A 112 -14.65 5.02 -3.00
CA PHE A 112 -15.14 3.78 -3.59
C PHE A 112 -16.65 3.83 -3.87
N ASP A 113 -17.44 4.37 -2.94
CA ASP A 113 -18.88 4.52 -3.12
C ASP A 113 -19.22 5.52 -4.24
N GLU A 114 -18.47 6.63 -4.34
CA GLU A 114 -18.58 7.56 -5.47
C GLU A 114 -18.27 6.86 -6.81
N TYR A 115 -17.16 6.12 -6.88
CA TYR A 115 -16.79 5.37 -8.08
C TYR A 115 -17.86 4.35 -8.46
N ARG A 116 -18.39 3.61 -7.48
CA ARG A 116 -19.47 2.63 -7.69
C ARG A 116 -20.72 3.30 -8.26
N HIS A 117 -21.10 4.45 -7.73
CA HIS A 117 -22.25 5.20 -8.24
C HIS A 117 -22.08 5.61 -9.71
N LEU A 118 -20.91 6.16 -10.07
CA LEU A 118 -20.60 6.55 -11.45
C LEU A 118 -20.54 5.34 -12.39
N HIS A 119 -19.97 4.24 -11.92
CA HIS A 119 -19.91 2.99 -12.67
C HIS A 119 -21.32 2.46 -12.98
N ASP A 120 -22.22 2.45 -11.99
CA ASP A 120 -23.59 1.96 -12.16
C ASP A 120 -24.39 2.82 -13.15
N GLN A 121 -24.20 4.15 -13.13
CA GLN A 121 -24.78 5.07 -14.10
C GLN A 121 -24.30 4.77 -15.53
N ALA A 122 -22.98 4.61 -15.72
CA ALA A 122 -22.42 4.30 -17.03
C ALA A 122 -22.91 2.94 -17.58
N GLN A 123 -23.13 1.95 -16.71
CA GLN A 123 -23.70 0.66 -17.11
C GLN A 123 -25.18 0.80 -17.53
N GLN A 124 -25.96 1.65 -16.87
CA GLN A 124 -27.36 1.89 -17.27
C GLN A 124 -27.44 2.58 -18.64
N GLU A 125 -26.64 3.61 -18.87
CA GLU A 125 -26.61 4.32 -20.16
C GLU A 125 -26.22 3.39 -21.32
N THR A 126 -25.28 2.47 -21.10
CA THR A 126 -24.88 1.49 -22.12
C THR A 126 -25.95 0.43 -22.40
N VAL A 127 -26.69 -0.01 -21.37
CA VAL A 127 -27.83 -0.92 -21.55
C VAL A 127 -28.96 -0.24 -22.33
N ASP A 128 -29.31 0.99 -21.97
CA ASP A 128 -30.36 1.77 -22.64
C ASP A 128 -30.02 2.06 -24.10
N ALA A 129 -28.74 2.37 -24.39
CA ALA A 129 -28.26 2.55 -25.76
C ALA A 129 -28.30 1.25 -26.59
N SER A 130 -28.06 0.09 -25.98
CA SER A 130 -28.10 -1.21 -26.68
C SER A 130 -29.51 -1.77 -26.86
N GLY A 131 -30.45 -1.43 -25.97
CA GLY A 131 -31.85 -1.85 -26.06
C GLY A 131 -32.71 -0.96 -26.98
N ALA A 132 -32.22 0.22 -27.34
CA ALA A 132 -32.83 1.12 -28.32
C ALA A 132 -32.43 0.83 -29.78
N ALA A 133 -31.50 -0.10 -30.01
CA ALA A 133 -31.02 -0.55 -31.33
C ALA A 133 -31.67 -1.88 -31.75
#